data_AF-A0A662QAS1-F1
#
_entry.id   AF-A0A662QAS1-F1
#
_cell.length_a   1.000
_cell.length_b   1.000
_cell.length_c   1.000
_cell.angle_alpha   90.00
_cell.angle_beta   90.00
_cell.angle_gamma   90.00
#
_symmetry.space_group_name_H-M   'P 1'
#
loop_
_entity.id
_entity.type
_entity.pdbx_description
1 polymer ?
#
loop_
_entity_poly.entity_id
_entity_poly.type
_entity_poly.pdbx_seq_one_letter_code
_entity_poly.pdbx_strand_id
1 'polypeptide(L)'
;MNRLRRKYLVLVETYFQPNILEKLVGFLRRRNYEYRRLIFTRIDDEHAIVILEISCNDYELEQLTKNYQDFPEVIKVEFCKALEDAHELELGEEVMHLSKNIL
;
A
#
# COMPACT_ATOMS: atom_id res chain seq x y z
N MET A 1 -23.55 -4.71 -12.67
CA MET A 1 -22.87 -5.88 -12.06
C MET A 1 -21.93 -5.35 -10.99
N ASN A 2 -22.30 -5.45 -9.71
CA ASN A 2 -21.38 -5.16 -8.61
C ASN A 2 -20.27 -6.22 -8.63
N ARG A 3 -19.11 -5.89 -9.19
CA ARG A 3 -17.91 -6.73 -8.99
C ARG A 3 -17.63 -6.73 -7.49
N LEU A 4 -17.50 -7.91 -6.88
CA LEU A 4 -17.18 -8.05 -5.46
C LEU A 4 -15.92 -7.23 -5.18
N ARG A 5 -16.05 -6.12 -4.44
CA ARG A 5 -14.90 -5.38 -3.93
C ARG A 5 -14.40 -6.14 -2.70
N ARG A 6 -13.08 -6.31 -2.62
CA ARG A 6 -12.37 -6.91 -1.50
C ARG A 6 -11.42 -5.88 -0.91
N LYS A 7 -11.06 -6.08 0.35
CA LYS A 7 -10.03 -5.29 1.01
C LYS A 7 -8.68 -5.94 0.77
N TYR A 8 -7.69 -5.16 0.39
CA TYR A 8 -6.34 -5.63 0.16
C TYR A 8 -5.36 -4.78 0.96
N LEU A 9 -4.28 -5.44 1.41
CA LEU A 9 -3.10 -4.76 1.89
C LEU A 9 -2.07 -4.64 0.79
N VAL A 10 -1.67 -3.40 0.55
CA VAL A 10 -0.63 -3.05 -0.39
C VAL A 10 0.51 -2.41 0.38
N LEU A 11 1.68 -3.01 0.30
CA LEU A 11 2.93 -2.46 0.79
C LEU A 11 3.62 -1.73 -0.36
N VAL A 12 4.10 -0.53 -0.09
CA VAL A 12 4.85 0.30 -1.01
C VAL A 12 6.16 0.68 -0.34
N GLU A 13 7.27 0.20 -0.89
CA GLU A 13 8.61 0.62 -0.50
C GLU A 13 9.03 1.78 -1.39
N THR A 14 9.57 2.83 -0.77
CA THR A 14 9.86 4.09 -1.44
C THR A 14 11.18 4.69 -0.97
N TYR A 15 11.81 5.48 -1.83
CA TYR A 15 12.76 6.48 -1.37
C TYR A 15 12.02 7.55 -0.54
N PHE A 16 12.54 7.85 0.64
CA PHE A 16 11.97 8.86 1.51
C PHE A 16 12.06 10.24 0.86
N GLN A 17 10.90 10.82 0.58
CA GLN A 17 10.76 12.22 0.20
C GLN A 17 9.72 12.90 1.08
N PRO A 18 9.87 14.21 1.38
CA PRO A 18 8.92 14.94 2.22
C PRO A 18 7.46 14.86 1.75
N ASN A 19 7.21 14.65 0.45
CA ASN A 19 5.88 14.61 -0.16
C ASN A 19 5.44 13.22 -0.65
N ILE A 20 6.13 12.14 -0.29
CA ILE A 20 5.82 10.80 -0.81
C ILE A 20 4.39 10.37 -0.47
N LEU A 21 3.93 10.65 0.75
CA LEU A 21 2.56 10.36 1.19
C LEU A 21 1.51 11.14 0.40
N GLU A 22 1.77 12.43 0.14
CA GLU A 22 0.86 13.26 -0.63
C GLU A 22 0.75 12.76 -2.07
N LYS A 23 1.86 12.32 -2.69
CA LYS A 23 1.87 11.75 -4.04
C LYS A 23 1.01 10.49 -4.14
N LEU A 24 1.25 9.51 -3.25
CA LEU A 24 0.56 8.22 -3.26
C LEU A 24 -0.93 8.39 -2.93
N VAL A 25 -1.26 9.08 -1.83
CA VAL A 25 -2.66 9.33 -1.44
C VAL A 25 -3.38 10.20 -2.47
N GLY A 26 -2.69 11.20 -3.02
CA GLY A 26 -3.23 12.05 -4.09
C GLY A 26 -3.60 11.25 -5.32
N PHE A 27 -2.82 10.23 -5.69
CA PHE A 27 -3.16 9.30 -6.77
C PHE A 27 -4.45 8.53 -6.47
N LEU A 28 -4.55 7.91 -5.28
CA LEU A 28 -5.75 7.16 -4.87
C LEU A 28 -7.01 8.02 -4.99
N ARG A 29 -6.95 9.25 -4.47
CA ARG A 29 -8.06 10.20 -4.50
C ARG A 29 -8.46 10.57 -5.93
N ARG A 30 -7.49 10.89 -6.81
CA ARG A 30 -7.77 11.24 -8.22
C ARG A 30 -8.37 10.08 -9.02
N ARG A 31 -8.08 8.84 -8.64
CA ARG A 31 -8.59 7.63 -9.28
C ARG A 31 -9.80 7.01 -8.56
N ASN A 32 -10.33 7.68 -7.54
CA ASN A 32 -11.46 7.22 -6.73
C ASN A 32 -11.26 5.83 -6.09
N TYR A 33 -10.03 5.51 -5.67
CA TYR A 33 -9.81 4.35 -4.81
C TYR A 33 -10.34 4.64 -3.40
N GLU A 34 -11.13 3.71 -2.89
CA GLU A 34 -11.51 3.70 -1.47
C GLU A 34 -10.34 3.13 -0.66
N TYR A 35 -9.79 3.93 0.24
CA TYR A 35 -8.77 3.49 1.19
C TYR A 35 -9.22 3.82 2.62
N ARG A 36 -8.94 2.92 3.56
CA ARG A 36 -9.40 3.04 4.95
C ARG A 36 -8.27 3.33 5.92
N ARG A 37 -7.10 2.74 5.68
CA ARG A 37 -5.94 2.83 6.56
C ARG A 37 -4.69 3.09 5.76
N LEU A 38 -3.80 3.87 6.37
CA LEU A 38 -2.48 4.17 5.88
C LEU A 38 -1.53 4.12 7.08
N ILE A 39 -0.46 3.35 6.95
CA ILE A 39 0.67 3.34 7.88
C ILE A 39 1.88 3.84 7.12
N PHE A 40 2.62 4.75 7.72
CA PHE A 40 3.87 5.28 7.18
C PHE A 40 4.98 5.03 8.19
N THR A 41 6.04 4.37 7.74
CA THR A 41 7.22 4.11 8.57
C THR A 41 8.45 4.51 7.78
N ARG A 42 9.22 5.47 8.30
CA ARG A 42 10.56 5.75 7.80
C ARG A 42 11.48 4.62 8.29
N ILE A 43 12.19 3.96 7.37
CA ILE A 43 13.14 2.89 7.72
C ILE A 43 14.48 3.52 8.11
N ASP A 44 14.99 4.38 7.24
CA ASP A 44 16.27 5.07 7.40
C ASP A 44 16.21 6.47 6.78
N ASP A 45 17.38 7.08 6.53
CA ASP A 45 17.41 8.43 5.98
C ASP A 45 16.90 8.55 4.54
N GLU A 46 16.98 7.46 3.78
CA GLU A 46 16.72 7.37 2.35
C GLU A 46 15.49 6.55 2.00
N HIS A 47 14.95 5.73 2.91
CA HIS A 47 13.89 4.76 2.64
C HIS A 47 12.69 4.89 3.58
N ALA A 48 11.50 4.60 3.05
CA ALA A 48 10.26 4.54 3.79
C ALA A 48 9.30 3.48 3.23
N ILE A 49 8.48 2.93 4.11
CA ILE A 49 7.39 1.99 3.79
C ILE A 49 6.06 2.69 4.01
N VAL A 50 5.15 2.49 3.05
CA VAL A 50 3.74 2.85 3.15
C VAL A 50 2.91 1.58 3.04
N ILE A 51 2.06 1.30 4.02
CA ILE A 51 1.07 0.22 3.94
C ILE A 51 -0.32 0.82 3.82
N LEU A 52 -1.09 0.32 2.87
CA LEU A 52 -2.42 0.83 2.52
C LEU A 52 -3.45 -0.30 2.56
N GLU A 53 -4.57 -0.04 3.23
CA GLU A 53 -5.79 -0.86 3.12
C GLU A 53 -6.68 -0.28 2.01
N ILE A 54 -6.80 -0.99 0.89
CA ILE A 54 -7.54 -0.55 -0.31
C ILE A 54 -8.74 -1.47 -0.56
N SER A 55 -9.93 -0.89 -0.75
CA SER A 55 -11.14 -1.59 -1.18
C SER A 55 -11.30 -1.50 -2.70
N CYS A 56 -11.06 -2.59 -3.41
CA CYS A 56 -11.14 -2.64 -4.87
C CYS A 56 -11.41 -4.05 -5.40
N ASN A 57 -11.50 -4.25 -6.71
CA ASN A 57 -11.50 -5.58 -7.33
C ASN A 57 -10.10 -5.97 -7.86
N ASP A 58 -9.89 -7.24 -8.19
CA ASP A 58 -8.58 -7.76 -8.62
C ASP A 58 -7.96 -6.97 -9.80
N TYR A 59 -8.78 -6.54 -10.76
CA TYR A 59 -8.30 -5.72 -11.89
C TYR A 59 -7.86 -4.32 -11.45
N GLU A 60 -8.63 -3.68 -10.57
CA GLU A 60 -8.25 -2.39 -9.99
C GLU A 60 -6.97 -2.50 -9.14
N LEU A 61 -6.81 -3.60 -8.38
CA LEU A 61 -5.59 -3.87 -7.63
C LEU A 61 -4.37 -3.99 -8.55
N GLU A 62 -4.47 -4.78 -9.63
CA GLU A 62 -3.39 -4.92 -10.60
C GLU A 62 -3.01 -3.58 -11.23
N GLN A 63 -4.01 -2.77 -11.59
CA GLN A 63 -3.77 -1.42 -12.11
C GLN A 63 -3.11 -0.52 -11.06
N LEU A 64 -3.55 -0.56 -9.80
CA LEU A 64 -2.93 0.20 -8.71
C LEU A 64 -1.45 -0.14 -8.57
N THR A 65 -1.11 -1.43 -8.49
CA THR A 65 0.27 -1.91 -8.36
C THR A 65 1.15 -1.43 -9.50
N LYS A 66 0.67 -1.55 -10.76
CA LYS A 66 1.38 -1.05 -11.94
C LYS A 66 1.60 0.46 -11.88
N ASN A 67 0.55 1.23 -11.64
CA ASN A 67 0.65 2.69 -11.60
C ASN A 67 1.55 3.19 -10.46
N TYR A 68 1.58 2.50 -9.32
CA TYR A 68 2.48 2.84 -8.23
C TYR A 68 3.94 2.54 -8.56
N GLN A 69 4.22 1.42 -9.22
CA GLN A 69 5.57 1.07 -9.66
C GLN A 69 6.16 2.07 -10.68
N ASP A 70 5.30 2.82 -11.38
CA ASP A 70 5.70 3.88 -12.32
C ASP A 70 6.14 5.19 -11.64
N PHE A 71 5.95 5.33 -10.32
CA PHE A 71 6.48 6.50 -9.60
C PHE A 71 7.99 6.33 -9.42
N PRO A 72 8.81 7.34 -9.76
CA PRO A 72 10.26 7.23 -9.66
C PRO A 72 10.77 7.06 -8.23
N GLU A 73 9.98 7.48 -7.24
CA GLU A 73 10.28 7.31 -5.82
C GLU A 73 9.89 5.93 -5.28
N VAL A 74 9.12 5.13 -6.02
CA VAL A 74 8.68 3.81 -5.59
C VAL A 74 9.71 2.78 -6.02
N ILE A 75 10.26 2.06 -5.04
CA ILE A 75 11.22 0.98 -5.25
C ILE A 75 10.45 -0.30 -5.55
N LYS A 76 9.42 -0.58 -4.76
CA LYS A 76 8.69 -1.84 -4.80
C LYS A 76 7.24 -1.65 -4.40
N VAL A 77 6.35 -2.40 -5.04
CA VAL A 77 4.95 -2.54 -4.63
C VAL A 77 4.63 -4.01 -4.46
N GLU A 78 4.16 -4.39 -3.28
CA GLU A 78 3.76 -5.76 -2.99
C GLU A 78 2.31 -5.82 -2.54
N PHE A 79 1.59 -6.78 -3.13
CA PHE A 79 0.35 -7.24 -2.58
C PHE A 79 0.64 -8.23 -1.46
N CYS A 80 0.30 -7.87 -0.22
CA CYS A 80 0.60 -8.70 0.94
C CYS A 80 -0.48 -9.76 1.15
N LYS A 81 -1.74 -9.33 1.21
CA LYS A 81 -2.86 -10.20 1.62
C LYS A 81 -4.21 -9.62 1.25
N ALA A 82 -5.15 -10.48 0.86
CA ALA A 82 -6.56 -10.14 0.78
C ALA A 82 -7.15 -10.26 2.18
N LEU A 83 -7.74 -9.18 2.68
CA LEU A 83 -8.37 -9.16 4.00
C LEU A 83 -9.81 -9.65 3.87
N GLU A 84 -10.02 -10.95 4.10
CA GLU A 84 -11.33 -11.50 4.44
C GLU A 84 -11.58 -11.24 5.92
N ASP A 85 -12.49 -10.33 6.30
CA ASP A 85 -12.92 -9.98 7.67
C ASP A 85 -11.85 -10.13 8.79
N ALA A 86 -10.57 -9.91 8.45
CA ALA A 86 -9.46 -10.26 9.32
C ALA A 86 -9.20 -9.12 10.31
N HIS A 87 -8.94 -9.51 11.56
CA HIS A 87 -8.75 -8.61 12.68
C HIS A 87 -7.44 -7.80 12.54
N GLU A 88 -7.49 -6.55 12.99
CA GLU A 88 -6.43 -5.52 12.90
C GLU A 88 -5.07 -5.92 13.50
N LEU A 89 -5.04 -6.97 14.33
CA LEU A 89 -3.85 -7.49 15.01
C LEU A 89 -2.89 -8.23 14.07
N GLU A 90 -3.41 -9.03 13.13
CA GLU A 90 -2.56 -9.74 12.14
C GLU A 90 -1.77 -8.76 11.26
N LEU A 91 -2.38 -7.61 11.03
CA LEU A 91 -1.90 -6.50 10.22
C LEU A 91 -0.63 -5.85 10.80
N GLY A 92 -0.61 -5.61 12.11
CA GLY A 92 0.55 -5.05 12.79
C GLY A 92 1.72 -6.01 12.83
N GLU A 93 1.45 -7.31 13.06
CA GLU A 93 2.48 -8.35 13.05
C GLU A 93 3.07 -8.55 11.66
N GLU A 94 2.23 -8.60 10.62
CA GLU A 94 2.68 -8.80 9.24
C GLU A 94 3.50 -7.62 8.72
N VAL A 95 3.14 -6.39 9.10
CA VAL A 95 3.95 -5.19 8.83
C VAL A 95 5.31 -5.24 9.57
N MET A 96 5.32 -5.71 10.82
CA MET A 96 6.55 -5.91 11.59
C MET A 96 7.41 -7.05 11.02
N HIS A 97 6.81 -8.08 10.43
CA HIS A 97 7.52 -9.16 9.75
C HIS A 97 8.11 -8.71 8.42
N LEU A 98 7.36 -7.96 7.62
CA LEU A 98 7.81 -7.43 6.33
C LEU A 98 8.96 -6.42 6.52
N SER A 99 8.88 -5.55 7.53
CA SER A 99 9.96 -4.60 7.83
C SER A 99 11.25 -5.26 8.33
N LYS A 100 11.18 -6.42 9.01
CA LYS A 100 12.37 -7.15 9.47
C LYS A 100 13.14 -7.87 8.35
N ASN A 101 12.52 -8.14 7.21
CA ASN A 101 13.14 -8.81 6.06
C ASN A 101 13.73 -7.84 5.02
N ILE A 102 13.66 -6.53 5.28
CA ILE A 102 14.19 -5.47 4.40
C ILE A 102 15.59 -5.01 4.86
N LEU A 103 16.24 -5.75 5.78
CA LEU A 103 17.64 -5.53 6.19
C LEU A 103 18.59 -6.54 5.55
#